data_AF-A0A650CPH0-F1
#
_entry.id   AF-A0A650CPH0-F1
#
_cell.length_a   1.000
_cell.length_b   1.000
_cell.length_c   1.000
_cell.angle_alpha   90.00
_cell.angle_beta   90.00
_cell.angle_gamma   90.00
#
_symmetry.space_group_name_H-M   'P 1'
#
loop_
_entity.id
_entity.type
_entity.pdbx_description
1 polymer ?
#
loop_
_entity_poly.entity_id
_entity_poly.type
_entity_poly.pdbx_seq_one_letter_code
_entity_poly.pdbx_strand_id
1 'polypeptide(L)'
;MARLVCLDCGHVEKVPLHCNKEMTYELKGNFRKYEYLKCDVCGYEITMPLHCSIPMLYVDEDYLPVSKPSKSELEEIRKIYGG
;
A
#
# COMPACT_ATOMS: atom_id res chain seq x y z
N MET A 1 0.19 9.40 12.50
CA MET A 1 1.15 8.33 12.14
C MET A 1 0.55 7.52 11.02
N ALA A 2 1.33 7.26 9.97
CA ALA A 2 0.84 6.52 8.81
C ALA A 2 0.67 5.03 9.14
N ARG A 3 -0.21 4.37 8.41
CA ARG A 3 -0.51 2.93 8.58
C ARG A 3 -0.87 2.29 7.25
N LEU A 4 -0.72 0.98 7.19
CA LEU A 4 -1.15 0.16 6.06
C LEU A 4 -2.48 -0.50 6.41
N VAL A 5 -3.46 -0.45 5.52
CA VAL A 5 -4.81 -1.00 5.74
C VAL A 5 -5.16 -1.97 4.62
N CYS A 6 -5.50 -3.21 4.96
CA CYS A 6 -6.05 -4.17 4.01
C CYS A 6 -7.51 -3.79 3.70
N LEU A 7 -7.81 -3.50 2.44
CA LEU A 7 -9.16 -3.11 2.03
C LEU A 7 -10.19 -4.25 2.03
N ASP A 8 -9.72 -5.51 2.03
CA ASP A 8 -10.58 -6.69 2.05
C ASP A 8 -11.11 -6.97 3.47
N CYS A 9 -10.21 -7.15 4.44
CA CYS A 9 -10.58 -7.52 5.81
C CYS A 9 -10.47 -6.38 6.84
N GLY A 10 -9.90 -5.23 6.48
CA GLY A 10 -9.65 -4.11 7.39
C GLY A 10 -8.43 -4.29 8.30
N HIS A 11 -7.60 -5.32 8.09
CA HIS A 11 -6.37 -5.52 8.86
C HIS A 11 -5.45 -4.29 8.77
N VAL A 12 -4.86 -3.89 9.90
CA VAL A 12 -3.99 -2.71 9.98
C VAL A 12 -2.59 -3.14 10.36
N GLU A 13 -1.61 -2.72 9.57
CA GLU A 13 -0.19 -2.89 9.84
C GLU A 13 0.51 -1.53 9.99
N LYS A 14 1.64 -1.53 10.69
CA LYS A 14 2.52 -0.36 10.75
C LYS A 14 3.28 -0.23 9.44
N VAL A 15 3.62 1.00 9.08
CA VAL A 15 4.50 1.24 7.95
C VAL A 15 5.90 0.66 8.26
N PRO A 16 6.50 -0.10 7.34
CA PRO A 16 7.86 -0.61 7.49
C PRO A 16 8.87 0.48 7.86
N LEU A 17 9.79 0.13 8.76
CA LEU A 17 10.88 1.02 9.18
C LEU A 17 12.15 0.71 8.38
N HIS A 18 12.78 1.76 7.85
CA HIS A 18 14.12 1.68 7.25
C HIS A 18 14.93 2.91 7.66
N CYS A 19 16.23 2.75 7.96
CA CYS A 19 17.08 3.82 8.51
C CYS A 19 16.45 4.52 9.74
N ASN A 20 15.77 3.77 10.61
CA ASN A 20 15.07 4.26 11.81
C ASN A 20 13.95 5.28 11.53
N LYS A 21 13.39 5.28 10.32
CA LYS A 21 12.22 6.09 9.95
C LYS A 21 11.18 5.23 9.23
N GLU A 22 9.92 5.62 9.33
CA GLU A 22 8.85 5.06 8.49
C GLU A 22 9.15 5.37 7.03
N MET A 23 8.97 4.37 6.16
CA MET A 23 9.11 4.56 4.72
C MET A 23 7.93 5.39 4.19
N THR A 24 8.16 6.18 3.16
CA THR A 24 7.16 7.07 2.54
C THR A 24 6.51 6.42 1.33
N TYR A 25 5.24 6.74 1.10
CA TYR A 25 4.51 6.29 -0.09
C TYR A 25 4.95 7.07 -1.33
N GLU A 26 5.17 6.35 -2.43
CA GLU A 26 5.48 6.92 -3.73
C GLU A 26 4.76 6.17 -4.86
N LEU A 27 4.49 6.87 -5.96
CA LEU A 27 3.92 6.31 -7.18
C LEU A 27 4.96 6.34 -8.30
N LYS A 28 5.26 5.18 -8.87
CA LYS A 28 6.23 5.05 -9.97
C LYS A 28 5.56 4.55 -11.24
N GLY A 29 6.04 5.04 -12.38
CA GLY A 29 5.59 4.63 -13.70
C GLY A 29 4.88 5.74 -14.48
N ASN A 30 5.07 5.73 -15.80
CA ASN A 30 4.50 6.74 -16.70
C ASN A 30 3.07 6.39 -17.11
N PHE A 31 2.88 5.23 -17.76
CA PHE A 31 1.57 4.78 -18.25
C PHE A 31 0.83 3.91 -17.21
N ARG A 32 1.54 2.93 -16.64
CA ARG A 32 1.04 2.09 -15.56
C ARG A 32 1.74 2.49 -14.27
N LYS A 33 0.99 3.09 -13.35
CA LYS A 33 1.48 3.45 -12.03
C LYS A 33 1.46 2.24 -11.11
N TYR A 34 2.49 2.08 -10.28
CA TYR A 34 2.54 1.12 -9.20
C TYR A 34 2.99 1.81 -7.92
N GLU A 35 2.41 1.33 -6.82
CA GLU A 35 2.63 1.86 -5.48
C GLU A 35 3.81 1.15 -4.83
N TYR A 36 4.66 1.92 -4.17
CA TYR A 36 5.82 1.41 -3.45
C TYR A 36 6.12 2.29 -2.25
N LEU A 37 6.89 1.75 -1.32
CA LEU A 37 7.42 2.49 -0.19
C LEU A 37 8.89 2.79 -0.42
N LYS A 38 9.32 4.01 -0.11
CA LYS A 38 10.69 4.50 -0.29
C LYS A 38 11.26 5.00 1.03
N CYS A 39 12.54 4.75 1.26
CA CYS A 39 13.24 5.38 2.37
C CYS A 39 13.75 6.76 1.94
N ASP A 40 13.33 7.81 2.65
CA ASP A 40 13.81 9.19 2.39
C ASP A 40 15.29 9.40 2.69
N VAL A 41 15.93 8.52 3.46
CA VAL A 41 17.34 8.67 3.87
C VAL A 41 18.30 8.14 2.81
N CYS A 42 18.06 6.93 2.31
CA CYS A 42 18.98 6.22 1.42
C CYS A 42 18.37 5.90 0.04
N GLY A 43 17.07 6.15 -0.14
CA GLY A 43 16.35 5.84 -1.38
C GLY A 43 15.98 4.37 -1.57
N TYR A 44 16.17 3.51 -0.56
CA TYR A 44 15.77 2.09 -0.63
C TYR A 44 14.27 1.95 -0.88
N GLU A 45 13.88 1.10 -1.83
CA GLU A 45 12.49 0.92 -2.26
C GLU A 45 12.01 -0.51 -1.95
N ILE A 46 10.78 -0.64 -1.46
CA ILE A 46 10.07 -1.91 -1.38
C ILE A 46 8.70 -1.78 -2.05
N THR A 47 8.21 -2.86 -2.65
CA THR A 47 6.83 -2.90 -3.14
C THR A 47 5.83 -2.77 -2.00
N MET A 48 4.63 -2.29 -2.29
CA MET A 48 3.57 -2.21 -1.28
C MET A 48 3.32 -3.59 -0.65
N PRO A 49 3.34 -3.70 0.70
CA PRO A 49 3.03 -4.96 1.37
C PRO A 49 1.67 -5.51 0.97
N LEU A 50 1.56 -6.84 0.90
CA LEU A 50 0.33 -7.53 0.53
C LEU A 50 -0.34 -8.11 1.77
N HIS A 51 -1.67 -8.03 1.82
CA HIS A 51 -2.51 -8.76 2.76
C HIS A 51 -3.76 -9.25 2.03
N CYS A 52 -4.26 -10.47 2.31
CA CYS A 52 -5.37 -11.08 1.54
C CYS A 52 -5.13 -11.12 0.01
N SER A 53 -3.85 -11.23 -0.39
CA SER A 53 -3.40 -11.20 -1.80
C SER A 53 -3.74 -9.90 -2.55
N ILE A 54 -3.93 -8.80 -1.82
CA ILE A 54 -4.06 -7.45 -2.39
C ILE A 54 -3.04 -6.52 -1.74
N PRO A 55 -2.54 -5.49 -2.45
CA PRO A 55 -1.72 -4.45 -1.85
C PRO A 55 -2.50 -3.75 -0.73
N MET A 56 -1.82 -3.52 0.39
CA MET A 56 -2.37 -2.74 1.48
C MET A 56 -2.39 -1.25 1.11
N LEU A 57 -3.44 -0.55 1.51
CA LEU A 57 -3.58 0.89 1.30
C LEU A 57 -2.72 1.64 2.32
N TYR A 58 -1.87 2.55 1.85
CA TYR A 58 -1.19 3.51 2.71
C TYR A 58 -2.18 4.62 3.13
N VAL A 59 -2.34 4.80 4.44
CA VAL A 59 -3.25 5.78 5.05
C VAL A 59 -2.45 6.68 5.97
N ASP A 60 -2.38 7.96 5.63
CA ASP A 60 -1.94 9.03 6.53
C ASP A 60 -3.15 9.70 7.22
N GLU A 61 -2.89 10.69 8.08
CA GLU A 61 -3.92 11.29 8.95
C GLU A 61 -5.07 11.96 8.18
N ASP A 62 -4.91 12.21 6.87
CA ASP A 62 -5.85 12.94 6.04
C ASP A 62 -6.64 12.07 5.04
N TYR A 63 -6.29 10.77 4.89
CA TYR A 63 -6.88 9.91 3.87
C TYR A 63 -7.60 8.69 4.43
N LEU A 64 -8.91 8.82 4.69
CA LEU A 64 -9.79 7.67 4.91
C LEU A 64 -10.44 7.27 3.57
N PRO A 65 -10.36 5.99 3.14
CA PRO A 65 -11.02 5.57 1.91
C PRO A 65 -12.53 5.77 2.04
N VAL A 66 -13.10 6.52 1.09
CA VAL A 66 -14.51 6.95 1.05
C VAL A 66 -15.47 5.76 0.94
N SER A 67 -15.00 4.61 0.45
CA SER A 67 -15.79 3.39 0.31
C SER A 67 -14.92 2.13 0.27
N LYS A 68 -15.46 1.02 0.78
CA LYS A 68 -14.85 -0.31 0.60
C LYS A 68 -15.02 -0.78 -0.85
N PRO A 69 -14.00 -1.40 -1.46
CA PRO A 69 -14.15 -2.00 -2.78
C PRO A 69 -15.22 -3.10 -2.79
N SER A 70 -15.94 -3.22 -3.90
CA SER A 70 -16.84 -4.35 -4.18
C SER A 70 -16.06 -5.65 -4.37
N LYS A 71 -16.76 -6.79 -4.32
CA LYS A 71 -16.14 -8.11 -4.54
C LYS A 71 -15.48 -8.22 -5.91
N SER A 72 -16.11 -7.69 -6.96
CA SER A 72 -15.56 -7.68 -8.32
C SER A 72 -14.28 -6.87 -8.41
N GLU A 73 -14.23 -5.70 -7.76
CA GLU A 73 -13.02 -4.86 -7.72
C GLU A 73 -11.88 -5.58 -6.98
N LEU A 74 -12.16 -6.25 -5.86
CA LEU A 74 -11.17 -7.05 -5.14
C LEU A 74 -10.62 -8.20 -5.98
N GLU A 75 -11.46 -8.88 -6.76
CA GLU A 75 -11.04 -9.95 -7.67
C GLU A 75 -10.13 -9.44 -8.80
N GLU A 76 -10.42 -8.27 -9.36
CA GLU A 76 -9.55 -7.63 -10.35
C GLU A 76 -8.18 -7.27 -9.77
N ILE A 77 -8.16 -6.69 -8.56
CA ILE A 77 -6.91 -6.37 -7.85
C ILE A 77 -6.10 -7.65 -7.62
N ARG A 78 -6.72 -8.72 -7.14
CA ARG A 78 -6.03 -10.01 -6.93
C ARG A 78 -5.46 -10.60 -8.22
N LYS A 79 -6.14 -10.48 -9.36
CA LYS A 79 -5.58 -10.94 -10.65
C LYS A 79 -4.32 -10.18 -11.05
N ILE A 80 -4.20 -8.92 -10.64
CA ILE A 80 -3.08 -8.06 -11.00
C ILE A 80 -1.88 -8.27 -10.07
N TYR A 81 -2.13 -8.45 -8.76
CA TYR A 81 -1.11 -8.43 -7.71
C TYR A 81 -0.91 -9.77 -6.99
N GLY A 82 -1.87 -10.70 -7.09
CA GLY A 82 -2.01 -11.86 -6.21
C GLY A 82 -1.09 -13.05 -6.47
N GLY A 83 -0.28 -13.01 -7.54
CA GLY A 83 0.64 -14.10 -7.91
C GLY A 83 -0.06 -15.29 -8.56
#